data_AF-A0A8T6U8H8-F1
#
_entry.id   AF-A0A8T6U8H8-F1
#
_cell.length_a   1.000
_cell.length_b   1.000
_cell.length_c   1.000
_cell.angle_alpha   90.00
_cell.angle_beta   90.00
_cell.angle_gamma   90.00
#
_symmetry.space_group_name_H-M   'P 1'
#
loop_
_entity.id
_entity.type
_entity.pdbx_description
1 polymer ?
#
loop_
_entity_poly.entity_id
_entity_poly.type
_entity_poly.pdbx_seq_one_letter_code
_entity_poly.pdbx_strand_id
1 'polypeptide(L)' 'MNYVYMGNVPGHRYENTYCPNCRELLIKRFGFEIEKWRLTKDMRCPACGHTIAIKGQFNPSGFSYPYTLI' A
#
# COMPACT_ATOMS: atom_id res chain seq x y z
N MET A 1 17.73 -7.58 24.61
CA MET A 1 17.41 -6.62 23.53
C MET A 1 17.11 -7.45 22.29
N ASN A 2 15.88 -7.94 22.11
CA ASN A 2 15.57 -8.99 21.12
C ASN A 2 14.42 -8.57 20.18
N TYR A 3 14.60 -7.48 19.44
CA TYR A 3 13.70 -7.15 18.34
C TYR A 3 14.54 -7.00 17.08
N VAL A 4 14.50 -8.03 16.23
CA VAL A 4 15.00 -7.92 14.86
C VAL A 4 13.98 -7.07 14.11
N TYR A 5 14.36 -5.83 13.83
CA TYR A 5 13.59 -4.93 12.99
C TYR A 5 13.77 -5.40 11.53
N MET A 6 12.81 -6.15 10.99
CA MET A 6 12.76 -6.49 9.55
C MET A 6 12.35 -5.25 8.74
N GLY A 7 13.17 -4.21 8.77
CA GLY A 7 12.87 -2.90 8.19
C GLY A 7 13.77 -2.47 7.03
N ASN A 8 14.45 -3.40 6.33
CA ASN A 8 15.40 -3.04 5.26
C ASN A 8 15.46 -4.08 4.11
N VAL A 9 14.32 -4.66 3.72
CA VAL A 9 14.25 -5.47 2.48
C VAL A 9 13.26 -4.81 1.51
N PRO A 10 13.74 -3.91 0.62
CA PRO A 10 12.91 -3.29 -0.41
C PRO A 10 12.27 -4.37 -1.29
N GLY A 11 10.96 -4.25 -1.56
CA GLY A 11 10.25 -5.17 -2.44
C GLY A 11 9.66 -6.41 -1.74
N HIS A 12 9.63 -6.45 -0.41
CA HIS A 12 8.98 -7.53 0.31
C HIS A 12 7.45 -7.43 0.20
N ARG A 13 6.76 -8.55 -0.06
CA ARG A 13 5.30 -8.65 -0.20
C ARG A 13 4.45 -8.10 0.95
N TYR A 14 5.06 -7.82 2.10
CA TYR A 14 4.39 -7.33 3.31
C TYR A 14 4.23 -5.80 3.33
N GLU A 15 4.75 -5.08 2.32
CA GLU A 15 4.54 -3.64 2.18
C GLU A 15 3.15 -3.30 1.59
N ASN A 16 2.46 -4.28 1.01
CA ASN A 16 1.17 -4.10 0.34
C ASN A 16 -0.01 -4.18 1.32
N THR A 17 -1.06 -3.41 1.04
CA THR A 17 -2.33 -3.48 1.76
C THR A 17 -3.36 -4.23 0.93
N TYR A 18 -3.95 -5.27 1.52
CA TYR A 18 -5.03 -6.06 0.94
C TYR A 18 -6.34 -5.81 1.69
N CYS A 19 -7.47 -6.00 1.01
CA CYS A 19 -8.78 -5.96 1.65
C CYS A 19 -8.93 -7.15 2.60
N PRO A 20 -9.30 -6.94 3.88
CA PRO A 20 -9.49 -8.05 4.82
C PRO A 20 -10.69 -8.94 4.45
N ASN A 21 -11.67 -8.41 3.72
CA ASN A 21 -12.87 -9.14 3.34
C ASN A 21 -12.69 -9.98 2.08
N CYS A 22 -12.25 -9.37 0.98
CA CYS A 22 -12.14 -10.05 -0.33
C CYS A 22 -10.70 -10.34 -0.78
N ARG A 23 -9.69 -9.95 0.01
CA ARG A 23 -8.25 -10.10 -0.31
C ARG A 23 -7.78 -9.36 -1.57
N GLU A 24 -8.59 -8.43 -2.11
CA GLU A 24 -8.20 -7.56 -3.22
C GLU A 24 -6.99 -6.71 -2.84
N LEU A 25 -6.03 -6.53 -3.76
CA LEU A 25 -4.90 -5.62 -3.56
C LEU A 25 -5.40 -4.17 -3.63
N LEU A 26 -5.36 -3.47 -2.50
CA LEU A 26 -5.84 -2.10 -2.36
C LEU A 26 -4.72 -1.08 -2.51
N ILE A 27 -3.60 -1.29 -1.82
CA ILE A 27 -2.45 -0.40 -1.89
C ILE A 27 -1.22 -1.23 -2.23
N LYS A 28 -0.57 -0.91 -3.35
CA LYS A 28 0.72 -1.49 -3.68
C LYS A 28 1.80 -0.51 -3.27
N ARG A 29 2.80 -0.97 -2.51
CA ARG A 29 3.94 -0.16 -2.06
C ARG A 29 5.25 -0.80 -2.51
N PHE A 30 6.25 0.06 -2.66
CA PHE A 30 7.64 -0.35 -2.81
C PHE A 30 8.51 0.61 -2.01
N GLY A 31 9.07 0.14 -0.90
CA GLY A 31 9.75 1.02 0.06
C GLY A 31 8.80 2.11 0.59
N PHE A 32 9.15 3.38 0.36
CA PHE A 32 8.36 4.54 0.82
C PHE A 32 7.31 5.01 -0.20
N GLU A 33 7.27 4.43 -1.40
CA GLU A 33 6.38 4.85 -2.47
C GLU A 33 5.10 4.02 -2.53
N ILE A 34 4.03 4.68 -2.99
CA ILE A 34 2.74 4.04 -3.28
C ILE A 34 2.62 3.91 -4.79
N GLU A 35 2.84 2.70 -5.30
CA GLU A 35 2.70 2.41 -6.73
C GLU A 35 1.23 2.32 -7.17
N LYS A 36 0.34 1.85 -6.28
CA LYS A 36 -1.09 1.74 -6.57
C LYS A 36 -1.92 2.13 -5.37
N TRP A 37 -2.97 2.90 -5.61
CA TRP A 37 -3.99 3.26 -4.63
C TRP A 37 -5.38 2.97 -5.20
N ARG A 38 -6.00 1.87 -4.77
CA ARG A 38 -7.31 1.37 -5.23
C ARG A 38 -8.34 1.42 -4.10
N LEU A 39 -8.50 2.61 -3.51
CA LEU A 39 -9.53 2.91 -2.53
C LEU A 39 -10.46 3.98 -3.07
N THR A 40 -11.73 3.90 -2.72
CA THR A 40 -12.68 4.99 -2.99
C THR A 40 -12.34 6.21 -2.14
N LYS A 41 -12.95 7.36 -2.46
CA LYS A 41 -12.81 8.60 -1.68
C LYS A 41 -13.20 8.41 -0.20
N ASP A 42 -14.10 7.48 0.08
CA ASP A 42 -14.57 7.13 1.43
C ASP A 42 -13.75 6.01 2.09
N MET A 43 -12.53 5.73 1.60
CA MET A 43 -11.65 4.68 2.10
C MET A 43 -12.27 3.27 2.07
N ARG A 44 -13.03 2.95 1.01
CA ARG A 44 -13.63 1.62 0.85
C ARG A 44 -12.95 0.82 -0.24
N CYS A 45 -12.99 -0.50 -0.09
CA CYS A 45 -12.63 -1.44 -1.13
C CYS A 45 -13.61 -1.29 -2.30
N PRO A 46 -13.15 -1.02 -3.53
CA PRO A 46 -14.03 -0.88 -4.69
C PRO A 46 -14.65 -2.22 -5.13
N ALA A 47 -14.05 -3.36 -4.76
CA ALA A 47 -14.53 -4.68 -5.16
C ALA A 47 -15.66 -5.22 -4.28
N CYS A 48 -15.61 -4.99 -2.96
CA CYS A 48 -16.61 -5.54 -2.03
C CYS A 48 -17.28 -4.49 -1.13
N GLY A 49 -16.93 -3.21 -1.26
CA GLY A 49 -17.49 -2.13 -0.45
C GLY A 49 -17.02 -2.08 1.00
N HIS A 50 -16.17 -3.01 1.44
CA HIS A 50 -15.68 -3.05 2.83
C HIS A 50 -14.89 -1.78 3.18
N THR A 51 -15.18 -1.19 4.33
CA THR A 51 -14.49 0.02 4.79
C THR A 51 -13.11 -0.33 5.34
N ILE A 52 -12.09 0.39 4.88
CA ILE A 52 -10.70 0.13 5.21
C ILE A 52 -10.24 1.22 6.17
N ALA A 53 -9.78 0.81 7.35
CA ALA A 53 -9.40 1.71 8.44
C ALA A 53 -8.01 2.34 8.23
N ILE A 54 -7.82 3.05 7.10
CA ILE A 54 -6.60 3.83 6.84
C ILE A 54 -6.80 5.25 7.36
N LYS A 55 -5.87 5.69 8.21
CA LYS A 55 -5.80 7.08 8.68
C LYS A 55 -4.85 7.86 7.79
N GLY A 56 -5.32 8.97 7.22
CA GLY A 56 -4.55 9.84 6.31
C GLY A 56 -5.12 9.89 4.90
N GLN A 57 -4.74 10.90 4.11
CA GLN A 57 -5.15 11.06 2.72
C GLN A 57 -3.95 10.74 1.80
N PHE A 58 -4.22 10.13 0.65
CA PHE A 58 -3.18 9.92 -0.36
C PHE A 58 -2.86 11.26 -1.04
N ASN A 59 -1.64 11.75 -0.84
CA ASN A 59 -1.12 12.91 -1.55
C ASN A 59 -0.15 12.41 -2.65
N PRO A 60 -0.51 12.54 -3.93
CA PRO A 60 0.31 12.02 -5.04
C PRO A 60 1.58 12.84 -5.31
N SER A 61 1.87 13.90 -4.54
CA SER A 61 3.00 14.81 -4.77
C SER A 61 4.40 14.26 -4.40
N GLY A 62 4.53 12.96 -4.13
CA GLY A 62 5.82 12.29 -3.99
C GLY A 62 6.37 11.85 -5.35
N PHE A 63 7.68 12.03 -5.57
CA PHE A 63 8.41 11.60 -6.77
C PHE A 63 7.97 10.20 -7.22
N SER A 64 7.18 10.13 -8.30
CA SER A 64 6.91 8.88 -8.99
C SER A 64 8.17 8.53 -9.75
N TYR A 65 9.06 7.69 -9.20
CA TYR A 65 10.16 7.18 -10.01
C TYR A 65 9.54 6.31 -11.12
N PRO A 66 9.65 6.72 -12.40
CA PRO A 66 9.15 5.90 -13.48
C PRO A 66 10.10 4.70 -13.56
N TYR A 67 9.68 3.54 -13.08
CA TYR A 67 10.54 2.36 -13.19
C TYR A 67 10.98 2.15 -14.63
N THR A 68 12.28 2.05 -14.83
CA THR A 68 12.88 0.86 -15.44
C THR A 68 14.22 0.64 -14.74
N LEU A 69 14.24 -0.26 -13.76
CA LEU A 69 15.49 -0.92 -13.34
C LEU A 69 15.58 -2.22 -14.14
N ILE A 70 15.93 -2.08 -15.42
CA ILE A 70 16.52 -3.13 -16.26
C ILE A 70 17.70 -2.49 -16.95
#